data_AF-A0A350P2E4-F1
#
_entry.id   AF-A0A350P2E4-F1
#
_cell.length_a   1.000
_cell.length_b   1.000
_cell.length_c   1.000
_cell.angle_alpha   90.00
_cell.angle_beta   90.00
_cell.angle_gamma   90.00
#
_symmetry.space_group_name_H-M   'P 1'
#
loop_
_entity.id
_entity.type
_entity.pdbx_description
1 polymer ?
#
loop_
_entity_poly.entity_id
_entity_poly.type
_entity_poly.pdbx_seq_one_letter_code
_entity_poly.pdbx_strand_id
1 'polypeptide(L)'
;KETLSHLADTFVYGQSNWFSRKVLKSEQIGKVAFVATKADLIPVSQRENLLNLLHQVSEGARAKFKDKPIEFEHFLVSAMQITDEGSSAQAIRYTDSNGRYVESSFEPIPATLKDMEEGAHFPVPSAQVPNDYKARILAGKGVDRLLQFLLGKGE
;
A
#
# COMPACT_ATOMS: atom_id res chain seq x y z
N LYS A 1 -8.39 3.56 -9.90
CA LYS A 1 -7.62 3.04 -11.07
C LYS A 1 -7.09 4.18 -11.92
N GLU A 2 -7.95 5.02 -12.49
CA GLU A 2 -7.58 6.18 -13.34
C GLU A 2 -6.55 7.11 -12.69
N THR A 3 -6.77 7.54 -11.44
CA THR A 3 -5.84 8.45 -10.74
C THR A 3 -4.42 7.89 -10.60
N LEU A 4 -4.27 6.59 -10.29
CA LEU A 4 -2.94 5.96 -10.21
C LEU A 4 -2.29 5.87 -11.59
N SER A 5 -3.07 5.59 -12.63
CA SER A 5 -2.58 5.60 -14.02
C SER A 5 -2.06 6.98 -14.41
N HIS A 6 -2.76 8.05 -14.05
CA HIS A 6 -2.31 9.42 -14.31
C HIS A 6 -1.08 9.81 -13.48
N LEU A 7 -1.01 9.41 -12.22
CA LEU A 7 0.19 9.63 -11.40
C LEU A 7 1.41 8.94 -12.01
N ALA A 8 1.26 7.77 -12.62
CA ALA A 8 2.34 7.04 -13.29
C ALA A 8 3.05 7.87 -14.38
N ASP A 9 2.34 8.81 -15.03
CA ASP A 9 2.93 9.69 -16.05
C ASP A 9 4.00 10.62 -15.47
N THR A 10 3.92 10.94 -14.18
CA THR A 10 4.93 11.77 -13.49
C THR A 10 6.24 11.03 -13.23
N PHE A 11 6.20 9.69 -13.18
CA PHE A 11 7.37 8.83 -13.02
C PHE A 11 8.03 8.47 -14.36
N VAL A 12 7.35 8.80 -15.46
CA VAL A 12 7.73 8.51 -16.83
C VAL A 12 8.29 9.78 -17.46
N TYR A 13 9.61 9.98 -17.35
CA TYR A 13 10.28 11.09 -18.01
C TYR A 13 10.38 10.81 -19.52
N GLY A 14 9.59 11.52 -20.35
CA GLY A 14 9.42 11.10 -21.74
C GLY A 14 8.73 12.07 -22.72
N GLN A 15 8.92 13.38 -22.60
CA GLN A 15 8.97 14.26 -23.79
C GLN A 15 10.29 15.03 -23.76
N SER A 16 11.38 14.31 -24.04
CA SER A 16 12.71 14.89 -24.11
C SER A 16 12.94 15.55 -25.47
N ASN A 17 12.82 16.88 -25.52
CA ASN A 17 13.58 17.69 -26.48
C ASN A 17 15.06 17.30 -26.39
N TRP A 18 15.76 17.24 -27.53
CA TRP A 18 17.15 16.78 -27.62
C TRP A 18 18.13 17.53 -26.67
N PHE A 19 17.74 18.72 -26.23
CA PHE A 19 18.48 19.60 -25.32
C PHE A 19 18.57 19.09 -23.87
N SER A 20 17.58 18.35 -23.37
CA SER A 20 17.60 17.87 -21.97
C SER A 20 18.54 16.68 -21.73
N ARG A 21 18.96 15.98 -22.80
CA ARG A 21 19.88 14.83 -22.73
C ARG A 21 21.34 15.18 -22.42
N LYS A 22 21.78 16.43 -22.63
CA LYS A 22 23.21 16.78 -22.60
C LYS A 22 23.67 17.63 -21.41
N VAL A 23 22.77 18.24 -20.65
CA VAL A 23 23.14 19.30 -19.68
C VAL A 23 22.65 19.05 -18.25
N LEU A 24 21.59 18.26 -18.05
CA LEU A 24 21.07 17.93 -16.72
C LEU A 24 21.44 16.49 -16.38
N LYS A 25 22.01 16.24 -15.18
CA LYS A 25 22.02 14.89 -14.60
C LYS A 25 20.60 14.37 -14.73
N SER A 26 20.42 13.28 -15.48
CA SER A 26 19.11 12.68 -15.67
C SER A 26 18.68 12.06 -14.34
N GLU A 27 18.04 12.84 -13.48
CA GLU A 27 17.31 12.33 -12.32
C GLU A 27 16.15 11.49 -12.87
N GLN A 28 16.42 10.20 -13.08
CA GLN A 28 15.43 9.23 -13.53
C GLN A 28 15.06 8.37 -12.33
N ILE A 29 13.76 8.22 -12.10
CA ILE A 29 13.25 7.33 -11.06
C ILE A 29 13.49 5.89 -11.52
N GLY A 30 14.37 5.17 -10.82
CA GLY A 30 14.71 3.78 -11.13
C GLY A 30 13.87 2.73 -10.39
N LYS A 31 13.20 3.12 -9.30
CA LYS A 31 12.39 2.22 -8.46
C LYS A 31 11.06 2.88 -8.09
N VAL A 32 9.95 2.14 -8.19
CA VAL A 32 8.60 2.59 -7.82
C VAL A 32 7.94 1.57 -6.91
N ALA A 33 7.55 1.97 -5.70
CA ALA A 33 6.81 1.12 -4.77
C ALA A 33 5.33 1.51 -4.76
N PHE A 34 4.45 0.54 -5.02
CA PHE A 34 3.02 0.68 -4.78
C PHE A 34 2.69 0.17 -3.38
N VAL A 35 2.19 1.03 -2.51
CA VAL A 35 2.04 0.71 -1.09
C VAL A 35 0.58 0.84 -0.65
N ALA A 36 -0.02 -0.25 -0.18
CA ALA A 36 -1.26 -0.20 0.59
C ALA A 36 -0.91 0.09 2.05
N THR A 37 -1.17 1.33 2.47
CA THR A 37 -0.90 1.81 3.83
C THR A 37 -1.99 1.38 4.82
N LYS A 38 -1.67 1.42 6.12
CA LYS A 38 -2.60 1.04 7.22
C LYS A 38 -3.09 -0.40 7.10
N ALA A 39 -2.23 -1.30 6.62
CA ALA A 39 -2.57 -2.70 6.40
C ALA A 39 -2.87 -3.47 7.70
N ASP A 40 -2.61 -2.88 8.87
CA ASP A 40 -3.03 -3.41 10.18
C ASP A 40 -4.54 -3.27 10.43
N LEU A 41 -5.23 -2.35 9.73
CA LEU A 41 -6.69 -2.22 9.83
C LEU A 41 -7.46 -3.40 9.20
N ILE A 42 -6.75 -4.37 8.62
CA ILE A 42 -7.32 -5.53 7.95
C ILE A 42 -6.78 -6.80 8.64
N PRO A 43 -7.64 -7.83 8.87
CA PRO A 43 -7.19 -9.11 9.41
C PRO A 43 -6.10 -9.77 8.55
N VAL A 44 -5.19 -10.50 9.18
CA VAL A 44 -4.05 -11.15 8.49
C VAL A 44 -4.52 -12.06 7.35
N SER A 45 -5.63 -12.78 7.56
CA SER A 45 -6.21 -13.68 6.55
C SER A 45 -6.70 -12.98 5.29
N GLN A 46 -6.90 -11.67 5.31
CA GLN A 46 -7.40 -10.87 4.18
C GLN A 46 -6.28 -10.11 3.44
N ARG A 47 -5.05 -10.19 3.92
CA ARG A 47 -3.92 -9.43 3.35
C ARG A 47 -3.59 -9.85 1.92
N GLU A 48 -3.67 -11.13 1.60
CA GLU A 48 -3.42 -11.61 0.23
C GLU A 48 -4.43 -11.01 -0.76
N ASN A 49 -5.72 -10.99 -0.40
CA ASN A 49 -6.76 -10.38 -1.23
C ASN A 49 -6.51 -8.88 -1.40
N LEU A 50 -6.15 -8.16 -0.32
CA LEU A 50 -5.79 -6.74 -0.41
C LEU A 50 -4.60 -6.49 -1.34
N LEU A 51 -3.56 -7.34 -1.28
CA LEU A 51 -2.40 -7.23 -2.17
C LEU A 51 -2.79 -7.48 -3.63
N ASN A 52 -3.64 -8.47 -3.89
CA ASN A 52 -4.18 -8.77 -5.23
C ASN A 52 -5.00 -7.59 -5.78
N LEU A 53 -5.83 -6.95 -4.94
CA LEU A 53 -6.55 -5.75 -5.33
C LEU A 53 -5.59 -4.59 -5.65
N LEU A 54 -4.54 -4.38 -4.84
CA LEU A 54 -3.53 -3.35 -5.11
C LEU A 54 -2.84 -3.58 -6.46
N HIS A 55 -2.49 -4.83 -6.79
CA HIS A 55 -1.94 -5.18 -8.10
C HIS A 55 -2.89 -4.81 -9.25
N GLN A 56 -4.19 -5.08 -9.12
CA GLN A 56 -5.18 -4.76 -10.16
C GLN A 56 -5.44 -3.26 -10.29
N VAL A 57 -5.51 -2.54 -9.17
CA VAL A 57 -5.74 -1.08 -9.17
C VAL A 57 -4.56 -0.32 -9.77
N SER A 58 -3.35 -0.86 -9.67
CA SER A 58 -2.11 -0.30 -10.22
C SER A 58 -1.70 -0.85 -11.59
N GLU A 59 -2.48 -1.77 -12.18
CA GLU A 59 -2.17 -2.39 -13.47
C GLU A 59 -1.91 -1.37 -14.58
N GLY A 60 -2.74 -0.33 -14.68
CA GLY A 60 -2.58 0.73 -15.69
C GLY A 60 -1.30 1.55 -15.49
N ALA A 61 -0.90 1.77 -14.24
CA ALA A 61 0.37 2.43 -13.92
C ALA A 61 1.57 1.56 -14.32
N ARG A 62 1.53 0.26 -13.96
CA ARG A 62 2.58 -0.72 -14.30
C ARG A 62 2.77 -0.86 -15.81
N ALA A 63 1.68 -0.83 -16.59
CA ALA A 63 1.76 -0.94 -18.04
C ALA A 63 2.65 0.16 -18.65
N LYS A 64 2.69 1.35 -18.05
CA LYS A 64 3.53 2.48 -18.50
C LYS A 64 5.01 2.29 -18.18
N PHE A 65 5.36 1.35 -17.31
CA PHE A 65 6.74 1.03 -16.91
C PHE A 65 7.34 -0.13 -17.71
N LYS A 66 6.52 -0.92 -18.44
CA LYS A 66 6.93 -2.18 -19.08
C LYS A 66 8.19 -2.09 -19.94
N ASP A 67 8.36 -0.99 -20.69
CA ASP A 67 9.49 -0.79 -21.61
C ASP A 67 10.53 0.20 -21.06
N LYS A 68 10.53 0.43 -19.74
CA LYS A 68 11.43 1.37 -19.07
C LYS A 68 12.33 0.64 -18.07
N PRO A 69 13.54 1.17 -17.78
CA PRO A 69 14.41 0.65 -16.74
C PRO A 69 13.90 1.08 -15.35
N ILE A 70 12.66 0.74 -15.02
CA ILE A 70 12.01 1.06 -13.75
C ILE A 70 11.63 -0.25 -13.08
N GLU A 71 12.28 -0.57 -11.97
CA GLU A 71 11.85 -1.65 -11.09
C GLU A 71 10.60 -1.20 -10.32
N PHE A 72 9.65 -2.11 -10.13
CA PHE A 72 8.50 -1.82 -9.28
C PHE A 72 8.06 -3.04 -8.48
N GLU A 73 7.53 -2.78 -7.29
CA GLU A 73 7.01 -3.82 -6.39
C GLU A 73 5.82 -3.28 -5.59
N HIS A 74 5.05 -4.21 -5.01
CA HIS A 74 3.85 -3.93 -4.23
C HIS A 74 4.04 -4.34 -2.79
N PHE A 75 3.65 -3.46 -1.87
CA PHE A 75 3.85 -3.67 -0.44
C PHE A 75 2.56 -3.40 0.32
N LEU A 76 2.32 -4.22 1.34
CA LEU A 76 1.39 -3.89 2.41
C LEU A 76 2.21 -3.34 3.57
N VAL A 77 1.87 -2.14 4.03
CA VAL A 77 2.63 -1.48 5.10
C VAL A 77 1.69 -0.99 6.18
N SER A 78 2.08 -1.31 7.42
CA SER A 78 1.59 -0.61 8.60
C SER A 78 2.78 0.07 9.25
N ALA A 79 2.89 1.40 9.08
CA ALA A 79 3.97 2.17 9.68
C ALA A 79 3.88 2.19 11.23
N MET A 80 2.68 1.98 11.76
CA MET A 80 2.41 1.86 13.18
C MET A 80 1.26 0.89 13.35
N GLN A 81 1.49 -0.19 14.10
CA GLN A 81 0.49 -1.21 14.30
C GLN A 81 -0.47 -0.82 15.44
N ILE A 82 -1.64 -0.28 15.08
CA ILE A 82 -2.66 0.19 16.04
C ILE A 82 -3.74 -0.84 16.34
N THR A 83 -3.67 -2.01 15.69
CA THR A 83 -4.59 -3.12 15.88
C THR A 83 -3.86 -4.37 16.38
N ASP A 84 -4.62 -5.19 17.10
CA ASP A 84 -4.22 -6.51 17.53
C ASP A 84 -5.11 -7.57 16.85
N GLU A 85 -4.66 -8.83 16.85
CA GLU A 85 -5.47 -9.94 16.32
C GLU A 85 -6.74 -10.15 17.15
N GLY A 86 -7.86 -10.41 16.47
CA GLY A 86 -9.14 -10.66 17.12
C GLY A 86 -9.34 -12.10 17.57
N SER A 87 -10.54 -12.41 18.05
CA SER A 87 -10.92 -13.76 18.47
C SER A 87 -11.01 -14.78 17.33
N SER A 88 -11.11 -14.31 16.08
CA SER A 88 -11.17 -15.13 14.87
C SER A 88 -10.21 -14.58 13.82
N ALA A 89 -9.92 -15.41 12.80
CA ALA A 89 -9.06 -15.01 11.68
C ALA A 89 -9.58 -13.77 10.94
N GLN A 90 -10.89 -13.50 10.98
CA GLN A 90 -11.55 -12.38 10.30
C GLN A 90 -11.74 -11.16 11.21
N ALA A 91 -11.23 -11.20 12.43
CA ALA A 91 -11.42 -10.14 13.40
C ALA A 91 -10.11 -9.43 13.75
N ILE A 92 -10.23 -8.15 14.06
CA ILE A 92 -9.17 -7.35 14.68
C ILE A 92 -9.71 -6.63 15.90
N ARG A 93 -8.80 -6.28 16.82
CA ARG A 93 -9.08 -5.49 18.01
C ARG A 93 -8.36 -4.16 17.95
N TYR A 94 -8.99 -3.12 18.47
CA TYR A 94 -8.44 -1.77 18.49
C TYR A 94 -9.15 -0.89 19.50
N THR A 95 -8.57 0.27 19.80
CA THR A 95 -9.23 1.32 20.59
C THR A 95 -10.06 2.22 19.67
N ASP A 96 -11.37 2.31 19.91
CA ASP A 96 -12.28 3.16 19.12
C ASP A 96 -12.13 4.66 19.46
N SER A 97 -12.88 5.52 18.76
CA SER A 97 -12.92 6.96 18.99
C SER A 97 -13.39 7.38 20.39
N ASN A 98 -14.05 6.48 21.14
CA ASN A 98 -14.51 6.70 22.50
C ASN A 98 -13.50 6.18 23.54
N GLY A 99 -12.32 5.72 23.11
CA GLY A 99 -11.32 5.14 23.99
C GLY A 99 -11.64 3.72 24.47
N ARG A 100 -12.65 3.07 23.89
CA ARG A 100 -13.04 1.71 24.26
C ARG A 100 -12.24 0.71 23.44
N TYR A 101 -11.76 -0.36 24.07
CA TYR A 101 -11.16 -1.46 23.35
C TYR A 101 -12.25 -2.37 22.80
N VAL A 102 -12.35 -2.47 21.48
CA VAL A 102 -13.42 -3.16 20.76
C VAL A 102 -12.84 -4.18 19.79
N GLU A 103 -13.65 -5.18 19.44
CA GLU A 103 -13.37 -6.14 18.38
C GLU A 103 -14.32 -5.89 17.20
N SER A 104 -13.81 -5.96 15.98
CA SER A 104 -14.62 -5.91 14.77
C SER A 104 -14.30 -7.09 13.87
N SER A 105 -15.34 -7.79 13.44
CA SER A 105 -15.25 -8.85 12.43
C SER A 105 -15.48 -8.27 11.05
N PHE A 106 -14.76 -8.77 10.07
CA PHE A 106 -14.79 -8.30 8.70
C PHE A 106 -15.48 -9.31 7.82
N GLU A 107 -16.21 -8.79 6.84
CA GLU A 107 -16.53 -9.57 5.66
C GLU A 107 -15.26 -9.78 4.81
N PRO A 108 -15.15 -10.89 4.08
CA PRO A 108 -14.01 -11.15 3.24
C PRO A 108 -13.76 -10.03 2.23
N ILE A 109 -12.50 -9.62 2.09
CA ILE A 109 -12.09 -8.74 1.01
C ILE A 109 -12.20 -9.53 -0.30
N PRO A 110 -12.85 -9.00 -1.35
CA PRO A 110 -12.90 -9.61 -2.66
C PRO A 110 -11.52 -9.86 -3.22
N ALA A 111 -11.32 -11.02 -3.84
CA ALA A 111 -10.04 -11.37 -4.45
C ALA A 111 -9.76 -10.54 -5.71
N THR A 112 -10.81 -10.09 -6.40
CA THR A 112 -10.68 -9.28 -7.62
C THR A 112 -11.57 -8.06 -7.62
N LEU A 113 -11.19 -7.05 -8.41
CA LEU A 113 -12.00 -5.84 -8.62
C LEU A 113 -13.35 -6.13 -9.28
N LYS A 114 -13.47 -7.25 -10.01
CA LYS A 114 -14.73 -7.65 -10.65
C LYS A 114 -15.73 -8.20 -9.65
N ASP A 115 -15.24 -8.74 -8.54
CA ASP A 115 -16.05 -9.30 -7.46
C ASP A 115 -16.51 -8.22 -6.46
N MET A 116 -16.08 -6.97 -6.65
CA MET A 116 -16.56 -5.84 -5.85
C MET A 116 -17.95 -5.41 -6.34
N GLU A 117 -18.92 -5.40 -5.42
CA GLU A 117 -20.24 -4.83 -5.71
C GLU A 117 -20.14 -3.32 -5.99
N GLU A 118 -21.03 -2.84 -6.86
CA GLU A 118 -21.08 -1.42 -7.19
C GLU A 118 -21.48 -0.61 -5.96
N GLY A 119 -20.66 0.37 -5.57
CA GLY A 119 -20.86 1.15 -4.35
C GLY A 119 -20.45 0.44 -3.06
N ALA A 120 -19.80 -0.73 -3.13
CA ALA A 120 -19.27 -1.38 -1.94
C ALA A 120 -18.25 -0.50 -1.22
N HIS A 121 -18.46 -0.34 0.09
CA HIS A 121 -17.51 0.32 0.98
C HIS A 121 -17.05 -0.69 2.02
N PHE A 122 -15.74 -0.93 2.11
CA PHE A 122 -15.20 -1.72 3.21
C PHE A 122 -15.36 -0.95 4.51
N PRO A 123 -15.80 -1.60 5.60
CA PRO A 123 -15.84 -0.97 6.90
C PRO A 123 -14.41 -0.56 7.26
N VAL A 124 -14.18 0.74 7.37
CA VAL A 124 -12.92 1.28 7.88
C VAL A 124 -13.09 1.42 9.39
N PRO A 125 -12.35 0.64 10.20
CA PRO A 125 -12.37 0.79 11.64
C PRO A 125 -12.09 2.23 12.03
N SER A 126 -12.89 2.77 12.95
CA SER A 126 -12.62 4.08 13.56
C SER A 126 -11.56 3.95 14.66
N ALA A 127 -10.43 3.30 14.32
CA ALA A 127 -9.34 3.04 15.23
C ALA A 127 -8.55 4.32 15.54
N GLN A 128 -8.30 4.55 16.83
CA GLN A 128 -7.48 5.64 17.33
C GLN A 128 -6.04 5.22 17.50
N VAL A 129 -5.14 6.20 17.47
CA VAL A 129 -3.74 6.00 17.83
C VAL A 129 -3.67 5.70 19.34
N PRO A 130 -3.19 4.51 19.75
CA PRO A 130 -3.11 4.17 21.16
C PRO A 130 -2.06 5.01 21.91
N ASN A 131 -2.24 5.16 23.22
CA ASN A 131 -1.34 5.96 24.06
C ASN A 131 0.12 5.44 24.07
N ASP A 132 0.33 4.16 23.77
CA ASP A 132 1.62 3.49 23.66
C ASP A 132 2.22 3.54 22.23
N TYR A 133 1.83 4.54 21.42
CA TYR A 133 2.22 4.71 20.02
C TYR A 133 3.73 4.50 19.73
N LYS A 134 4.63 4.87 20.65
CA LYS A 134 6.08 4.67 20.47
C LYS A 134 6.44 3.20 20.29
N ALA A 135 5.87 2.31 21.12
CA ALA A 135 6.09 0.88 20.99
C ALA A 135 5.45 0.34 19.70
N ARG A 136 4.29 0.89 19.30
CA ARG A 136 3.56 0.49 18.09
C ARG A 136 4.24 0.90 16.79
N ILE A 137 4.97 2.01 16.79
CA ILE A 137 5.83 2.41 15.66
C ILE A 137 6.96 1.40 15.48
N LEU A 138 7.60 0.96 16.57
CA LEU A 138 8.65 -0.06 16.51
C LEU A 138 8.12 -1.43 16.05
N ALA A 139 6.84 -1.70 16.29
CA ALA A 139 6.15 -2.90 15.83
C ALA A 139 5.59 -2.80 14.40
N GLY A 140 5.90 -1.72 13.67
CA GLY A 140 5.47 -1.53 12.28
C GLY A 140 5.81 -2.73 11.39
N LYS A 141 4.96 -2.98 10.39
CA LYS A 141 5.05 -4.16 9.51
C LYS A 141 5.29 -3.74 8.06
N GLY A 142 6.23 -4.41 7.40
CA GLY A 142 6.53 -4.25 5.97
C GLY A 142 7.36 -3.00 5.63
N VAL A 143 7.64 -2.13 6.61
CA VAL A 143 8.47 -0.93 6.42
C VAL A 143 9.91 -1.31 6.11
N ASP A 144 10.43 -2.33 6.79
CA ASP A 144 11.74 -2.92 6.57
C ASP A 144 11.94 -3.40 5.13
N ARG A 145 11.00 -4.23 4.63
CA ARG A 145 11.05 -4.74 3.26
C ARG A 145 10.89 -3.62 2.22
N LEU A 146 10.00 -2.66 2.48
CA LEU A 146 9.84 -1.48 1.62
C LEU A 146 11.14 -0.66 1.54
N LEU A 147 11.78 -0.40 2.68
CA LEU A 147 13.05 0.33 2.73
C LEU A 147 14.18 -0.47 2.08
N GLN A 148 14.21 -1.78 2.26
CA GLN A 148 15.17 -2.65 1.56
C GLN A 148 14.99 -2.57 0.04
N PHE A 149 13.76 -2.56 -0.46
CA PHE A 149 13.51 -2.39 -1.89
C PHE A 149 13.98 -1.02 -2.39
N LEU A 150 13.60 0.06 -1.69
CA LEU A 150 13.87 1.43 -2.11
C LEU A 150 15.35 1.85 -1.96
N LEU A 151 16.00 1.44 -0.88
CA LEU A 151 17.34 1.89 -0.49
C LEU A 151 18.41 0.81 -0.70
N GLY A 152 18.00 -0.46 -0.76
CA GLY A 152 18.89 -1.56 -1.10
C GLY A 152 19.48 -1.33 -2.48
N LYS A 153 20.80 -1.55 -2.58
CA LYS A 153 21.44 -1.70 -3.88
C LYS A 153 20.76 -2.88 -4.56
N GLY A 154 20.18 -2.67 -5.74
CA GLY A 154 19.77 -3.80 -6.59
C GLY A 154 20.98 -4.72 -6.74
N GLU A 155 20.77 -6.03 -6.68
CA GLU A 155 21.83 -6.99 -6.98
C GLU A 155 22.39 -6.76 -8.39
#